data_AF-A0A9X8VCL2-F1
#
_entry.id   AF-A0A9X8VCL2-F1
#
_cell.length_a   1.000
_cell.length_b   1.000
_cell.length_c   1.000
_cell.angle_alpha   90.00
_cell.angle_beta   90.00
_cell.angle_gamma   90.00
#
_symmetry.space_group_name_H-M   'P 1'
#
loop_
_entity.id
_entity.type
_entity.pdbx_description
1 polymer ?
#
loop_
_entity_poly.entity_id
_entity_poly.type
_entity_poly.pdbx_seq_one_letter_code
_entity_poly.pdbx_strand_id
1 'polypeptide(L)'
;LDLGDVAGKVEIAGPGFINIFLNSDWVARQADQVLNAPKLGIAPVEPQTIVIDYSAPNVAKEMHVGHLRSTIIGDAAARTQEFLGHKVIRANHVGDWGTQFGMLIAYLEKMQNENASDMGLSDLEQFYREAKKHYDEDAEFAERARAYVVKLQGGDQYCLKMWRKLVDITMAQNQLTYNRLNV
;
A
#
# COMPACT_ATOMS: atom_id res chain seq x y z
N LEU A 1 -14.84 12.13 43.08
CA LEU A 1 -15.27 11.36 41.90
C LEU A 1 -16.54 10.62 42.30
N ASP A 2 -17.68 11.01 41.74
CA ASP A 2 -18.88 10.20 41.81
C ASP A 2 -18.89 9.29 40.57
N LEU A 3 -18.85 7.98 40.81
CA LEU A 3 -18.81 6.95 39.76
C LEU A 3 -20.12 6.15 39.70
N GLY A 4 -21.16 6.55 40.45
CA GLY A 4 -22.46 5.90 40.46
C GLY A 4 -22.37 4.38 40.62
N ASP A 5 -23.06 3.65 39.74
CA ASP A 5 -23.09 2.19 39.70
C ASP A 5 -21.95 1.55 38.90
N VAL A 6 -21.07 2.36 38.29
CA VAL A 6 -19.96 1.89 37.42
C VAL A 6 -18.86 1.21 38.23
N ALA A 7 -18.54 1.73 39.41
CA ALA A 7 -17.48 1.22 40.28
C ALA A 7 -18.04 0.54 41.53
N GLY A 8 -17.64 -0.70 41.78
CA GLY A 8 -17.97 -1.42 43.02
C GLY A 8 -17.04 -1.06 44.18
N LYS A 9 -15.82 -0.59 43.88
CA LYS A 9 -14.85 -0.11 44.88
C LYS A 9 -13.96 0.98 44.28
N VAL A 10 -13.64 1.99 45.08
CA VAL A 10 -12.64 3.02 44.77
C VAL A 10 -11.73 3.15 45.97
N GLU A 11 -10.41 3.12 45.78
CA GLU A 11 -9.44 3.25 46.87
C GLU A 11 -8.22 4.07 46.45
N ILE A 12 -7.59 4.71 47.43
CA ILE A 12 -6.31 5.39 47.24
C ILE A 12 -5.19 4.37 47.40
N ALA A 13 -4.28 4.33 46.44
CA ALA A 13 -3.09 3.49 46.46
C ALA A 13 -1.81 4.34 46.52
N GLY A 14 -0.94 4.01 47.48
CA GLY A 14 0.36 4.67 47.63
C GLY A 14 0.24 6.20 47.78
N PRO A 15 1.10 6.99 47.12
CA PRO A 15 1.22 8.42 47.34
C PRO A 15 0.15 9.27 46.64
N GLY A 16 -0.92 8.65 46.11
CA GLY A 16 -2.02 9.41 45.48
C GLY A 16 -2.63 8.78 44.22
N PHE A 17 -2.37 7.52 43.90
CA PHE A 17 -3.10 6.83 42.83
C PHE A 17 -4.54 6.53 43.28
N ILE A 18 -5.46 6.50 42.33
CA ILE A 18 -6.85 6.09 42.57
C ILE A 18 -7.10 4.81 41.78
N ASN A 19 -7.28 3.70 42.50
CA ASN A 19 -7.69 2.44 41.90
C ASN A 19 -9.23 2.42 41.79
N ILE A 20 -9.75 2.12 40.61
CA ILE A 20 -11.18 1.98 40.34
C ILE A 20 -11.45 0.52 39.97
N PHE A 21 -12.30 -0.15 40.74
CA PHE A 21 -12.70 -1.52 40.50
C PHE A 21 -14.11 -1.50 39.94
N LEU A 22 -14.26 -1.96 38.69
CA LEU A 22 -15.56 -1.99 38.02
C LEU A 22 -16.54 -2.89 38.77
N ASN A 23 -17.80 -2.48 38.83
CA ASN A 23 -18.87 -3.28 39.38
C ASN A 23 -19.21 -4.42 38.40
N SER A 24 -19.17 -5.68 38.86
CA SER A 24 -19.48 -6.86 38.03
C SER A 24 -20.87 -6.81 37.40
N ASP A 25 -21.88 -6.31 38.12
CA ASP A 25 -23.25 -6.18 37.61
C ASP A 25 -23.35 -5.10 36.52
N TRP A 26 -22.51 -4.07 36.61
CA TRP A 26 -22.39 -3.07 35.56
C TRP A 26 -21.71 -3.66 34.31
N VAL A 27 -20.60 -4.39 34.49
CA VAL A 27 -19.89 -5.04 33.37
C VAL A 27 -20.79 -6.05 32.65
N ALA A 28 -21.57 -6.86 33.39
CA ALA A 28 -22.52 -7.80 32.79
C ALA A 28 -23.57 -7.08 31.94
N ARG A 29 -24.17 -5.99 32.45
CA ARG A 29 -25.12 -5.16 31.69
C ARG A 29 -24.49 -4.55 30.43
N GLN A 30 -23.23 -4.10 30.49
CA GLN A 30 -22.52 -3.59 29.32
C GLN A 30 -22.31 -4.68 28.26
N ALA A 31 -21.94 -5.90 28.67
CA ALA A 31 -21.78 -7.02 27.75
C ALA A 31 -23.08 -7.36 27.03
N ASP A 32 -24.21 -7.42 27.75
CA ASP A 32 -25.53 -7.65 27.16
C ASP A 32 -25.94 -6.54 26.19
N GLN A 33 -25.63 -5.28 26.52
CA GLN A 33 -25.89 -4.14 25.64
C GLN A 33 -25.07 -4.22 24.34
N VAL A 34 -23.76 -4.50 24.45
CA VAL A 34 -22.83 -4.55 23.32
C VAL A 34 -23.17 -5.69 22.35
N LEU A 35 -23.60 -6.85 22.85
CA LEU A 35 -24.00 -7.98 22.01
C LEU A 35 -25.19 -7.67 21.10
N ASN A 36 -26.07 -6.76 21.54
CA ASN A 36 -27.27 -6.37 20.80
C ASN A 36 -27.10 -5.03 20.04
N ALA A 37 -25.99 -4.33 20.26
CA ALA A 37 -25.73 -3.03 19.66
C ALA A 37 -25.06 -3.15 18.28
N PRO A 38 -25.41 -2.28 17.32
CA PRO A 38 -24.64 -2.15 16.08
C PRO A 38 -23.16 -1.89 16.38
N LYS A 39 -22.26 -2.50 15.59
CA LYS A 39 -20.80 -2.34 15.74
C LYS A 39 -20.29 -2.61 17.17
N LEU A 40 -20.93 -3.52 17.91
CA LEU A 40 -20.54 -3.86 19.28
C LEU A 40 -20.54 -2.64 20.22
N GLY A 41 -21.44 -1.69 20.02
CA GLY A 41 -21.54 -0.50 20.87
C GLY A 41 -20.37 0.49 20.72
N ILE A 42 -19.53 0.33 19.69
CA ILE A 42 -18.48 1.30 19.37
C ILE A 42 -19.15 2.62 18.97
N ALA A 43 -18.85 3.65 19.76
CA ALA A 43 -19.46 4.97 19.60
C ALA A 43 -19.15 5.55 18.21
N PRO A 44 -20.14 6.19 17.57
CA PRO A 44 -19.90 6.90 16.32
C PRO A 44 -18.91 8.05 16.57
N VAL A 45 -18.00 8.23 15.62
CA VAL A 45 -17.09 9.39 15.57
C VAL A 45 -17.64 10.43 14.60
N GLU A 46 -17.26 11.68 14.79
CA GLU A 46 -17.48 12.70 13.77
C GLU A 46 -16.71 12.33 12.48
N PRO A 47 -17.40 12.13 11.34
CA PRO A 47 -16.73 11.69 10.12
C PRO A 47 -15.67 12.69 9.65
N GLN A 48 -14.52 12.14 9.26
CA GLN A 48 -13.41 12.90 8.69
C GLN A 48 -13.03 12.27 7.35
N THR A 49 -12.40 13.06 6.48
CA THR A 49 -11.72 12.53 5.30
C THR A 49 -10.27 12.27 5.65
N ILE A 50 -9.84 11.00 5.56
CA ILE A 50 -8.50 10.57 5.94
C ILE A 50 -7.83 9.95 4.73
N VAL A 51 -6.71 10.54 4.30
CA VAL A 51 -5.85 9.95 3.27
C VAL A 51 -4.80 9.09 3.97
N ILE A 52 -4.67 7.83 3.56
CA ILE A 52 -3.67 6.91 4.10
C ILE A 52 -2.77 6.47 2.95
N ASP A 53 -1.52 6.88 3.00
CA ASP A 53 -0.47 6.49 2.05
C ASP A 53 0.24 5.24 2.55
N TYR A 54 0.17 4.15 1.78
CA TYR A 54 0.77 2.88 2.16
C TYR A 54 1.05 1.97 0.97
N SER A 55 1.76 0.88 1.24
CA SER A 55 2.30 -0.09 0.26
C SER A 55 3.42 0.49 -0.61
N ALA A 56 3.10 1.44 -1.50
CA ALA A 56 4.03 2.20 -2.32
C ALA A 56 5.18 1.38 -2.95
N PRO A 57 4.91 0.27 -3.66
CA PRO A 57 5.96 -0.49 -4.32
C PRO A 57 6.57 0.28 -5.50
N ASN A 58 7.83 -0.03 -5.82
CA ASN A 58 8.48 0.47 -7.02
C ASN A 58 8.01 -0.33 -8.26
N VAL A 59 7.71 0.37 -9.35
CA VAL A 59 7.37 -0.26 -10.63
C VAL A 59 8.62 -0.89 -11.25
N ALA A 60 8.44 -1.98 -12.01
CA ALA A 60 9.52 -2.77 -12.63
C ALA A 60 10.51 -3.38 -11.64
N LYS A 61 10.08 -3.58 -10.38
CA LYS A 61 10.73 -4.43 -9.37
C LYS A 61 9.65 -5.22 -8.65
N GLU A 62 10.00 -6.40 -8.17
CA GLU A 62 9.06 -7.16 -7.33
C GLU A 62 8.86 -6.50 -5.97
N MET A 63 7.64 -6.66 -5.43
CA MET A 63 7.31 -6.21 -4.10
C MET A 63 8.04 -7.05 -3.05
N HIS A 64 9.06 -6.47 -2.40
CA HIS A 64 9.81 -7.12 -1.33
C HIS A 64 9.26 -6.86 0.08
N VAL A 65 9.82 -7.54 1.09
CA VAL A 65 9.43 -7.45 2.52
C VAL A 65 9.35 -6.03 3.09
N GLY A 66 10.18 -5.11 2.59
CA GLY A 66 10.12 -3.69 2.96
C GLY A 66 8.76 -3.04 2.68
N HIS A 67 8.10 -3.37 1.57
CA HIS A 67 6.77 -2.84 1.24
C HIS A 67 5.67 -3.55 2.04
N LEU A 68 5.84 -4.85 2.30
CA LEU A 68 4.86 -5.67 3.01
C LEU A 68 4.46 -5.11 4.38
N ARG A 69 5.43 -4.57 5.13
CA ARG A 69 5.15 -3.92 6.42
C ARG A 69 4.20 -2.73 6.25
N SER A 70 4.48 -1.86 5.29
CA SER A 70 3.63 -0.71 4.98
C SER A 70 2.26 -1.16 4.50
N THR A 71 2.19 -2.15 3.63
CA THR A 71 0.94 -2.74 3.11
C THR A 71 0.03 -3.20 4.25
N ILE A 72 0.54 -4.01 5.18
CA ILE A 72 -0.27 -4.59 6.27
C ILE A 72 -0.67 -3.54 7.30
N ILE A 73 0.27 -2.70 7.74
CA ILE A 73 -0.01 -1.69 8.77
C ILE A 73 -0.98 -0.63 8.23
N GLY A 74 -0.76 -0.18 7.00
CA GLY A 74 -1.61 0.80 6.33
C GLY A 74 -3.02 0.27 6.09
N ASP A 75 -3.17 -0.98 5.66
CA ASP A 75 -4.51 -1.55 5.45
C ASP A 75 -5.25 -1.78 6.78
N ALA A 76 -4.55 -2.22 7.83
CA ALA A 76 -5.14 -2.33 9.17
C ALA A 76 -5.64 -0.95 9.67
N ALA A 77 -4.83 0.10 9.50
CA ALA A 77 -5.23 1.46 9.83
C ALA A 77 -6.44 1.91 8.99
N ALA A 78 -6.45 1.66 7.68
CA ALA A 78 -7.56 2.00 6.80
C ALA A 78 -8.86 1.33 7.23
N ARG A 79 -8.83 0.01 7.48
CA ARG A 79 -10.00 -0.76 7.95
C ARG A 79 -10.51 -0.27 9.29
N THR A 80 -9.62 0.04 10.24
CA THR A 80 -10.02 0.60 11.54
C THR A 80 -10.73 1.94 11.37
N GLN A 81 -10.17 2.85 10.56
CA GLN A 81 -10.77 4.17 10.35
C GLN A 81 -12.11 4.09 9.61
N GLU A 82 -12.25 3.19 8.63
CA GLU A 82 -13.53 2.92 7.96
C GLU A 82 -14.56 2.33 8.91
N PHE A 83 -14.14 1.39 9.76
CA PHE A 83 -15.02 0.78 10.74
C PHE A 83 -15.57 1.82 11.75
N LEU A 84 -14.73 2.77 12.17
CA LEU A 84 -15.14 3.89 13.01
C LEU A 84 -16.12 4.84 12.30
N GLY A 85 -16.08 4.93 10.97
CA GLY A 85 -17.02 5.72 10.17
C GLY A 85 -16.39 6.89 9.41
N HIS A 86 -15.06 6.94 9.30
CA HIS A 86 -14.38 7.95 8.48
C HIS A 86 -14.47 7.62 6.98
N LYS A 87 -14.39 8.65 6.13
CA LYS A 87 -14.16 8.50 4.70
C LYS A 87 -12.66 8.30 4.48
N VAL A 88 -12.24 7.07 4.20
CA VAL A 88 -10.83 6.75 3.94
C VAL A 88 -10.54 6.79 2.44
N ILE A 89 -9.47 7.50 2.07
CA ILE A 89 -8.90 7.49 0.72
C ILE A 89 -7.54 6.77 0.81
N ARG A 90 -7.47 5.58 0.24
CA ARG A 90 -6.23 4.81 0.14
C ARG A 90 -5.36 5.38 -0.98
N ALA A 91 -4.16 5.82 -0.66
CA ALA A 91 -3.17 6.30 -1.63
C ALA A 91 -2.06 5.25 -1.74
N ASN A 92 -1.94 4.63 -2.91
CA ASN A 92 -0.82 3.75 -3.22
C ASN A 92 0.22 4.54 -4.02
N HIS A 93 1.17 5.17 -3.32
CA HIS A 93 2.15 6.08 -3.92
C HIS A 93 3.29 5.32 -4.61
N VAL A 94 2.96 4.64 -5.70
CA VAL A 94 3.87 3.77 -6.44
C VAL A 94 5.07 4.55 -6.98
N GLY A 95 6.25 3.91 -6.96
CA GLY A 95 7.46 4.42 -7.59
C GLY A 95 7.42 4.19 -9.10
N ASP A 96 6.58 4.92 -9.82
CA ASP A 96 6.33 4.78 -11.25
C ASP A 96 7.03 5.81 -12.14
N TRP A 97 7.93 6.63 -11.58
CA TRP A 97 8.66 7.63 -12.34
C TRP A 97 10.16 7.66 -11.98
N GLY A 98 11.04 7.78 -12.97
CA GLY A 98 12.49 7.84 -12.77
C GLY A 98 13.32 7.47 -14.01
N THR A 99 14.63 7.68 -13.93
CA THR A 99 15.55 7.44 -15.07
C THR A 99 15.62 5.97 -15.49
N GLN A 100 15.33 5.04 -14.57
CA GLN A 100 15.26 3.60 -14.84
C GLN A 100 14.27 3.25 -15.95
N PHE A 101 13.22 4.05 -16.18
CA PHE A 101 12.26 3.78 -17.24
C PHE A 101 12.84 3.93 -18.64
N GLY A 102 13.91 4.71 -18.82
CA GLY A 102 14.59 4.83 -20.11
C GLY A 102 15.12 3.50 -20.62
N MET A 103 15.83 2.74 -19.76
CA MET A 103 16.36 1.42 -20.13
C MET A 103 15.25 0.37 -20.26
N LEU A 104 14.20 0.46 -19.44
CA LEU A 104 13.07 -0.48 -19.50
C LEU A 104 12.25 -0.30 -20.78
N ILE A 105 12.02 0.95 -21.21
CA ILE A 105 11.37 1.24 -22.49
C ILE A 105 12.24 0.77 -23.65
N ALA A 106 13.55 1.05 -23.63
CA ALA A 106 14.48 0.58 -24.66
C ALA A 106 14.50 -0.95 -24.79
N TYR A 107 14.50 -1.65 -23.65
CA TYR A 107 14.50 -3.10 -23.63
C TYR A 107 13.16 -3.68 -24.09
N LEU A 108 12.04 -3.09 -23.68
CA LEU A 108 10.71 -3.50 -24.14
C LEU A 108 10.56 -3.34 -25.67
N GLU A 109 11.05 -2.23 -26.23
CA GLU A 109 11.07 -2.00 -27.68
C GLU A 109 11.93 -3.06 -28.40
N LYS A 110 13.14 -3.34 -27.89
CA LYS A 110 14.01 -4.39 -28.44
C LYS A 110 13.29 -5.75 -28.50
N MET A 111 12.66 -6.16 -27.41
CA MET A 111 11.92 -7.43 -27.36
C MET A 111 10.74 -7.47 -28.34
N GLN A 112 10.00 -6.37 -28.49
CA GLN A 112 8.89 -6.29 -29.44
C GLN A 112 9.35 -6.43 -30.89
N ASN A 113 10.50 -5.85 -31.24
CA ASN A 113 11.06 -5.91 -32.59
C ASN A 113 11.65 -7.30 -32.93
N GLU A 114 12.06 -8.07 -31.93
CA GLU A 114 12.60 -9.42 -32.09
C GLU A 114 11.49 -10.51 -32.20
N ASN A 115 10.23 -10.12 -32.44
CA ASN A 115 9.06 -11.01 -32.53
C ASN A 115 8.83 -11.90 -31.29
N ALA A 116 9.27 -11.46 -30.11
CA ALA A 116 8.84 -12.05 -28.84
C ALA A 116 7.42 -11.56 -28.52
N SER A 117 6.45 -11.92 -29.37
CA SER A 117 5.09 -11.36 -29.37
C SER A 117 4.25 -11.76 -28.16
N ASP A 118 4.76 -12.62 -27.27
CA ASP A 118 4.02 -13.06 -26.10
C ASP A 118 4.93 -13.50 -24.95
N MET A 119 6.09 -12.84 -24.80
CA MET A 119 6.83 -13.02 -23.56
C MET A 119 6.05 -12.31 -22.46
N GLY A 120 5.18 -13.07 -21.79
CA GLY A 120 4.62 -12.69 -20.52
C GLY A 120 5.77 -12.13 -19.70
N LEU A 121 5.66 -10.87 -19.32
CA LEU A 121 6.52 -10.23 -18.32
C LEU A 121 6.27 -10.86 -16.94
N SER A 122 6.18 -12.21 -16.90
CA SER A 122 5.92 -13.02 -15.72
C SER A 122 7.06 -12.94 -14.73
N ASP A 123 8.26 -12.56 -15.19
CA ASP A 123 9.42 -12.26 -14.36
C ASP A 123 9.92 -10.83 -14.63
N LEU A 124 9.38 -9.87 -13.88
CA LEU A 124 9.79 -8.46 -13.92
C LEU A 124 11.22 -8.28 -13.40
N GLU A 125 11.70 -9.15 -12.51
CA GLU A 125 13.08 -9.08 -12.04
C GLU A 125 14.05 -9.46 -13.15
N GLN A 126 13.76 -10.53 -13.89
CA GLN A 126 14.55 -10.92 -15.05
C GLN A 126 14.54 -9.82 -16.10
N PHE A 127 13.38 -9.26 -16.41
CA PHE A 127 13.28 -8.14 -17.35
C PHE A 127 14.16 -6.95 -16.92
N TYR A 128 14.12 -6.57 -15.64
CA TYR A 128 14.97 -5.51 -15.10
C TYR A 128 16.46 -5.85 -15.19
N ARG A 129 16.86 -7.09 -14.82
CA ARG A 129 18.25 -7.57 -14.88
C ARG A 129 18.80 -7.54 -16.29
N GLU A 130 18.04 -8.02 -17.28
CA GLU A 130 18.46 -8.02 -18.69
C GLU A 130 18.54 -6.60 -19.25
N ALA A 131 17.55 -5.74 -18.97
CA ALA A 131 17.60 -4.33 -19.38
C ALA A 131 18.85 -3.63 -18.80
N LYS A 132 19.18 -3.92 -17.53
CA LYS A 132 20.36 -3.38 -16.86
C LYS A 132 21.66 -3.91 -17.47
N LYS A 133 21.72 -5.21 -17.80
CA LYS A 133 22.87 -5.82 -18.48
C LYS A 133 23.14 -5.15 -19.82
N HIS A 134 22.11 -4.99 -20.66
CA HIS A 134 22.24 -4.26 -21.93
C HIS A 134 22.66 -2.80 -21.72
N TYR A 135 22.17 -2.14 -20.68
CA TYR A 135 22.57 -0.78 -20.35
C TYR A 135 24.06 -0.67 -19.98
N ASP A 136 24.61 -1.68 -19.31
CA ASP A 136 26.00 -1.65 -18.86
C ASP A 136 26.99 -2.15 -19.93
N GLU A 137 26.55 -3.04 -20.83
CA GLU A 137 27.40 -3.70 -21.84
C GLU A 137 27.31 -3.11 -23.26
N ASP A 138 26.23 -2.38 -23.59
CA ASP A 138 25.98 -1.82 -24.93
C ASP A 138 25.83 -0.28 -24.88
N ALA A 139 26.84 0.42 -25.40
CA ALA A 139 26.89 1.89 -25.41
C ALA A 139 25.79 2.53 -26.26
N GLU A 140 25.40 1.90 -27.38
CA GLU A 140 24.30 2.40 -28.22
C GLU A 140 22.97 2.23 -27.51
N PHE A 141 22.78 1.10 -26.82
CA PHE A 141 21.61 0.88 -25.97
C PHE A 141 21.54 1.91 -24.82
N ALA A 142 22.66 2.18 -24.15
CA ALA A 142 22.73 3.14 -23.05
C ALA A 142 22.40 4.58 -23.48
N GLU A 143 22.86 5.00 -24.66
CA GLU A 143 22.52 6.30 -25.24
C GLU A 143 21.03 6.38 -25.58
N ARG A 144 20.48 5.35 -26.23
CA ARG A 144 19.04 5.27 -26.53
C ARG A 144 18.19 5.30 -25.26
N ALA A 145 18.57 4.57 -24.22
CA ALA A 145 17.89 4.58 -22.93
C ALA A 145 17.86 5.98 -22.31
N ARG A 146 18.97 6.73 -22.34
CA ARG A 146 19.01 8.14 -21.87
C ARG A 146 18.11 9.04 -22.71
N ALA A 147 18.10 8.87 -24.03
CA ALA A 147 17.18 9.60 -24.91
C ALA A 147 15.70 9.31 -24.59
N TYR A 148 15.35 8.06 -24.23
CA TYR A 148 13.98 7.71 -23.82
C TYR A 148 13.57 8.34 -22.50
N VAL A 149 14.48 8.58 -21.56
CA VAL A 149 14.15 9.36 -20.35
C VAL A 149 13.69 10.76 -20.74
N VAL A 150 14.45 11.44 -21.61
CA VAL A 150 14.12 12.81 -22.06
C VAL A 150 12.80 12.83 -22.81
N LYS A 151 12.57 11.87 -23.72
CA LYS A 151 11.31 11.74 -24.45
C LYS A 151 10.12 11.49 -23.52
N LEU A 152 10.25 10.59 -22.54
CA LEU A 152 9.22 10.31 -21.55
C LEU A 152 8.88 11.56 -20.72
N GLN A 153 9.89 12.28 -20.23
CA GLN A 153 9.71 13.54 -19.50
C GLN A 153 9.11 14.65 -20.36
N GLY A 154 9.42 14.65 -21.66
CA GLY A 154 8.85 15.57 -22.64
C GLY A 154 7.43 15.23 -23.07
N GLY A 155 6.82 14.15 -22.57
CA GLY A 155 5.46 13.76 -22.89
C GLY A 155 5.29 13.08 -24.26
N ASP A 156 6.36 12.49 -24.80
CA ASP A 156 6.30 11.71 -26.04
C ASP A 156 5.29 10.57 -25.91
N GLN A 157 4.34 10.51 -26.85
CA GLN A 157 3.20 9.60 -26.77
C GLN A 157 3.61 8.12 -26.88
N TYR A 158 4.66 7.83 -27.64
CA TYR A 158 5.18 6.47 -27.75
C TYR A 158 5.80 6.02 -26.42
N CYS A 159 6.66 6.86 -25.83
CA CYS A 159 7.29 6.58 -24.54
C CYS A 159 6.25 6.45 -23.41
N LEU A 160 5.25 7.33 -23.38
CA LEU A 160 4.15 7.25 -22.39
C LEU A 160 3.33 5.96 -22.52
N LYS A 161 3.08 5.50 -23.75
CA LYS A 161 2.38 4.22 -24.00
C LYS A 161 3.19 3.03 -23.48
N MET A 162 4.49 3.02 -23.74
CA MET A 162 5.39 1.95 -23.27
C MET A 162 5.55 1.97 -21.75
N TRP A 163 5.71 3.15 -21.17
CA TRP A 163 5.71 3.36 -19.72
C TRP A 163 4.43 2.83 -19.07
N ARG A 164 3.26 3.22 -19.58
CA ARG A 164 1.97 2.76 -19.06
C ARG A 164 1.87 1.24 -19.08
N LYS A 165 2.29 0.59 -20.16
CA LYS A 165 2.32 -0.87 -20.26
C LYS A 165 3.19 -1.52 -19.18
N LEU A 166 4.37 -0.96 -18.88
CA LEU A 166 5.25 -1.44 -17.81
C LEU A 166 4.61 -1.28 -16.42
N VAL A 167 3.97 -0.13 -16.19
CA VAL A 167 3.23 0.15 -14.94
C VAL A 167 2.09 -0.84 -14.77
N ASP A 168 1.24 -1.01 -15.78
CA ASP A 168 0.04 -1.85 -15.72
C ASP A 168 0.40 -3.32 -15.42
N ILE A 169 1.46 -3.83 -16.05
CA ILE A 169 1.96 -5.19 -15.84
C ILE A 169 2.48 -5.36 -14.41
N THR A 170 3.27 -4.39 -13.91
CA THR A 170 3.77 -4.45 -12.53
C THR A 170 2.63 -4.39 -11.52
N MET A 171 1.62 -3.56 -11.77
CA MET A 171 0.46 -3.43 -10.90
C MET A 171 -0.42 -4.68 -10.92
N ALA A 172 -0.59 -5.32 -12.06
CA ALA A 172 -1.31 -6.59 -12.16
C ALA A 172 -0.63 -7.69 -11.30
N GLN A 173 0.69 -7.78 -11.34
CA GLN A 173 1.45 -8.74 -10.51
C GLN A 173 1.34 -8.41 -9.01
N ASN A 174 1.46 -7.12 -8.66
CA ASN A 174 1.28 -6.68 -7.27
C ASN A 174 -0.14 -6.98 -6.75
N GLN A 175 -1.16 -6.86 -7.61
CA GLN A 175 -2.54 -7.16 -7.24
C GLN A 175 -2.75 -8.63 -6.87
N LEU A 176 -2.06 -9.57 -7.50
CA LEU A 176 -2.09 -10.98 -7.09
C LEU A 176 -1.58 -11.16 -5.65
N THR A 177 -0.57 -10.39 -5.27
CA THR A 177 -0.04 -10.42 -3.91
C THR A 177 -0.99 -9.74 -2.92
N TYR A 178 -1.58 -8.59 -3.27
CA TYR A 178 -2.60 -7.93 -2.44
C TYR A 178 -3.80 -8.85 -2.19
N ASN A 179 -4.30 -9.53 -3.24
CA ASN A 179 -5.38 -10.49 -3.11
C ASN A 179 -5.04 -11.64 -2.14
N ARG A 180 -3.81 -12.16 -2.19
CA ARG A 180 -3.34 -13.20 -1.25
C ARG A 180 -3.22 -12.69 0.19
N LEU A 181 -2.95 -11.40 0.37
CA LEU A 181 -2.88 -10.74 1.67
C LEU A 181 -4.25 -10.26 2.17
N ASN A 182 -5.30 -10.39 1.35
CA ASN A 182 -6.61 -9.82 1.60
C ASN A 182 -6.55 -8.30 1.83
N VAL A 183 -5.79 -7.59 0.98
CA VAL A 183 -5.66 -6.13 0.93
C VAL A 183 -6.29 -5.60 -0.35
#